data_AF-A0A537PJ74-F1
#
_entry.id   AF-A0A537PJ74-F1
#
_cell.length_a   1.000
_cell.length_b   1.000
_cell.length_c   1.000
_cell.angle_alpha   90.00
_cell.angle_beta   90.00
_cell.angle_gamma   90.00
#
_symmetry.space_group_name_H-M   'P 1'
#
loop_
_entity.id
_entity.type
_entity.pdbx_description
1 polymer ?
#
loop_
_entity_poly.entity_id
_entity_poly.type
_entity_poly.pdbx_seq_one_letter_code
_entity_poly.pdbx_strand_id
1 'polypeptide(L)' 'NAIAPSTMDTPANRKAMPDADPAAWAKVEDVAATILFLASPANRVTRGAVVPVYGRG' A
#
# COMPACT_ATOMS: atom_id res chain seq x y z
N ASN A 1 -0.84 -4.63 13.81
CA ASN A 1 0.03 -4.61 12.62
C ASN A 1 -0.10 -3.24 11.98
N ALA A 2 0.94 -2.79 11.29
CA ALA A 2 0.96 -1.55 10.52
C ALA A 2 1.26 -1.87 9.05
N ILE A 3 0.78 -1.02 8.15
CA ILE A 3 1.10 -1.13 6.72
C ILE A 3 1.93 0.10 6.35
N ALA A 4 3.03 -0.14 5.65
CA ALA A 4 3.98 0.88 5.21
C ALA A 4 4.02 0.88 3.68
N PRO A 5 3.08 1.58 3.00
CA PRO A 5 3.13 1.69 1.56
C PRO A 5 4.29 2.60 1.12
N SER A 6 4.86 2.34 -0.05
CA SER A 6 5.62 3.35 -0.80
C SER A 6 4.70 4.49 -1.27
N THR A 7 5.19 5.39 -2.13
CA THR A 7 4.32 6.39 -2.77
C THR A 7 3.11 5.69 -3.38
N MET A 8 1.92 6.08 -2.92
CA MET A 8 0.66 5.52 -3.41
C MET A 8 0.17 6.29 -4.62
N ASP A 9 -0.44 5.58 -5.56
CA ASP A 9 -1.08 6.18 -6.73
C ASP A 9 -2.38 6.88 -6.36
N THR A 10 -2.28 8.17 -6.06
CA THR A 10 -3.42 9.03 -5.73
C THR A 10 -3.45 10.25 -6.65
N PRO A 11 -4.62 10.86 -6.91
CA PRO A 11 -4.71 12.09 -7.69
C PRO A 11 -3.87 13.23 -7.11
N ALA A 12 -3.78 13.31 -5.78
CA ALA A 12 -2.95 14.29 -5.10
C ALA A 12 -1.46 14.08 -5.38
N ASN A 13 -0.96 12.84 -5.30
CA ASN A 13 0.44 12.52 -5.60
C ASN A 13 0.76 12.73 -7.07
N ARG A 14 -0.13 12.34 -7.99
CA ARG A 14 0.04 12.61 -9.44
C ARG A 14 0.15 14.11 -9.74
N LYS A 15 -0.64 14.94 -9.05
CA LYS A 15 -0.57 16.41 -9.20
C LYS A 15 0.72 16.99 -8.60
N ALA A 16 1.18 16.47 -7.48
CA ALA A 16 2.37 16.95 -6.79
C ALA A 16 3.69 16.48 -7.44
N MET A 17 3.67 15.36 -8.15
CA MET A 17 4.83 14.72 -8.77
C MET A 17 4.55 14.41 -10.25
N PRO A 18 4.39 15.42 -11.12
CA PRO A 18 3.96 15.23 -12.51
C PRO A 18 4.98 14.48 -13.38
N ASP A 19 6.26 14.53 -13.02
CA ASP A 19 7.36 13.90 -13.79
C ASP A 19 7.70 12.48 -13.31
N ALA A 20 7.03 11.99 -12.25
CA ALA A 20 7.25 10.66 -11.73
C ALA A 20 6.44 9.62 -12.52
N ASP A 21 6.96 8.38 -12.61
CA ASP A 21 6.23 7.27 -13.22
C ASP A 21 5.22 6.67 -12.22
N PRO A 22 3.91 6.85 -12.41
CA PRO A 22 2.90 6.29 -11.51
C PRO A 22 2.78 4.77 -11.61
N ALA A 23 3.34 4.13 -12.64
CA ALA A 23 3.33 2.68 -12.76
C ALA A 23 4.18 2.01 -11.66
N ALA A 24 5.23 2.69 -11.20
CA ALA A 24 6.10 2.24 -10.11
C ALA A 24 5.50 2.47 -8.71
N TRP A 25 4.33 3.11 -8.60
CA TRP A 25 3.70 3.44 -7.32
C TRP A 25 2.81 2.32 -6.79
N ALA A 26 2.66 2.27 -5.48
CA ALA A 26 1.76 1.33 -4.83
C ALA A 26 0.31 1.69 -5.19
N LYS A 27 -0.45 0.74 -5.72
CA LYS A 27 -1.85 0.97 -6.03
C LYS A 27 -2.67 1.02 -4.75
N VAL A 28 -3.66 1.91 -4.70
CA VAL A 28 -4.54 2.06 -3.53
C VAL A 28 -5.30 0.77 -3.26
N GLU A 29 -5.69 0.05 -4.31
CA GLU A 29 -6.41 -1.22 -4.23
C GLU A 29 -5.57 -2.32 -3.56
N ASP A 30 -4.26 -2.37 -3.86
CA ASP A 30 -3.35 -3.36 -3.28
C ASP A 30 -3.08 -3.08 -1.79
N VAL A 31 -2.96 -1.80 -1.42
CA VAL A 31 -2.86 -1.37 -0.02
C VAL A 31 -4.15 -1.71 0.73
N ALA A 32 -5.32 -1.45 0.14
CA ALA A 32 -6.62 -1.78 0.72
C ALA A 32 -6.81 -3.29 0.90
N ALA A 33 -6.42 -4.11 -0.08
CA ALA A 33 -6.46 -5.57 0.02
C ALA A 33 -5.58 -6.08 1.18
N THR A 34 -4.41 -5.48 1.37
CA THR A 34 -3.52 -5.80 2.50
C THR A 34 -4.16 -5.44 3.85
N ILE A 35 -4.81 -4.28 3.94
CA ILE A 35 -5.60 -3.88 5.13
C ILE A 35 -6.66 -4.94 5.44
N LEU A 36 -7.45 -5.32 4.42
CA LEU A 36 -8.53 -6.30 4.57
C LEU A 36 -7.98 -7.65 5.04
N PHE A 37 -6.87 -8.12 4.46
CA PHE A 37 -6.25 -9.37 4.89
C PHE A 37 -5.84 -9.32 6.37
N LEU A 38 -5.15 -8.25 6.79
CA LEU A 38 -4.68 -8.12 8.17
C LEU A 38 -5.83 -7.95 9.18
N ALA A 39 -6.97 -7.40 8.76
CA ALA A 39 -8.18 -7.28 9.56
C ALA A 39 -9.05 -8.56 9.54
N SER A 40 -8.82 -9.46 8.58
CA SER A 40 -9.65 -10.65 8.40
C SER A 40 -9.43 -11.72 9.47
N PRO A 41 -10.39 -12.67 9.62
CA PRO A 41 -10.21 -13.85 10.48
C PRO A 41 -9.06 -14.77 10.06
N ALA A 42 -8.49 -14.61 8.86
CA ALA A 42 -7.31 -15.36 8.43
C ALA A 42 -6.07 -14.93 9.22
N ASN A 43 -6.01 -13.68 9.68
CA ASN A 43 -4.89 -13.15 10.44
C ASN A 43 -5.01 -13.40 11.95
N ARG A 44 -5.00 -14.67 12.36
CA ARG A 44 -5.34 -15.08 13.73
C ARG A 44 -4.32 -14.63 14.78
N VAL A 45 -3.03 -14.80 14.49
CA VAL A 45 -1.97 -14.71 15.51
C VAL A 45 -0.99 -13.56 15.30
N THR A 46 -0.91 -12.98 14.09
CA THR A 46 0.11 -11.96 13.80
C THR A 46 -0.19 -10.66 14.52
N ARG A 47 0.77 -10.16 15.30
CA ARG A 47 0.73 -8.89 16.02
C ARG A 47 2.08 -8.19 15.86
N GLY A 48 2.11 -6.86 16.02
CA GLY A 48 3.34 -6.06 15.97
C GLY A 48 4.06 -5.97 14.62
N ALA A 49 3.58 -6.61 13.56
CA ALA A 49 4.25 -6.59 12.26
C ALA A 49 4.09 -5.24 11.54
N VAL A 50 5.13 -4.86 10.79
CA VAL A 50 5.09 -3.78 9.78
C VAL A 50 5.16 -4.44 8.41
N VAL A 51 4.13 -4.23 7.59
CA VAL A 51 4.01 -4.87 6.27
C VAL A 51 4.27 -3.82 5.19
N PRO A 52 5.40 -3.91 4.46
CA PRO A 52 5.67 -3.01 3.35
C PRO A 52 4.80 -3.36 2.13
N VAL A 53 4.34 -2.34 1.41
CA VAL A 53 3.61 -2.50 0.14
C VAL A 53 4.26 -1.61 -0.92
N TYR A 54 4.77 -2.23 -1.98
CA TYR A 54 5.46 -1.53 -3.07
C TYR A 54 4.66 -1.60 -4.37
N GLY A 55 4.83 -0.60 -5.24
CA GLY A 55 4.38 -0.68 -6.62
C GLY A 55 5.16 -1.74 -7.41
N ARG A 56 4.65 -2.07 -8.60
CA ARG A 56 5.39 -2.93 -9.55
C ARG A 56 6.43 -2.06 -10.26
N GLY A 57 7.69 -2.18 -9.85
CA GLY A 57 8.84 -1.74 -10.64
C GLY A 57 9.23 -2.74 -11.72
#